data_AF-A0A7S2NWC9-F1
#
_entry.id   AF-A0A7S2NWC9-F1
#
_cell.length_a   1.000
_cell.length_b   1.000
_cell.length_c   1.000
_cell.angle_alpha   90.00
_cell.angle_beta   90.00
_cell.angle_gamma   90.00
#
_symmetry.space_group_name_H-M   'P 1'
#
loop_
_entity.id
_entity.type
_entity.pdbx_description
1 polymer ?
#
loop_
_entity_poly.entity_id
_entity_poly.type
_entity_poly.pdbx_seq_one_letter_code
_entity_poly.pdbx_strand_id
1 'polypeptide(L)'
;PTSDFNTRVQTVHAATEDLWTPHRVFPSFIGKSFYEPLFPACSVDLALSYITLHWMSNAPGKQLTNVNEDGLVAKCKRLSEEWTMCGEPGTPREVYEAWREAAMQDLSLFFMLRAKELKDEAEGLFLMVGGDHWN
;
A
#
# COMPACT_ATOMS: atom_id res chain seq x y z
N PRO A 1 -5.25 2.64 -12.89
CA PRO A 1 -4.49 3.74 -12.25
C PRO A 1 -5.30 5.04 -12.23
N THR A 2 -5.44 5.69 -11.07
CA THR A 2 -6.26 6.91 -10.87
C THR A 2 -5.45 8.08 -10.30
N SER A 3 -4.15 7.91 -10.07
CA SER A 3 -3.26 9.00 -9.62
C SER A 3 -3.12 10.06 -10.70
N ASP A 4 -3.12 11.34 -10.31
CA ASP A 4 -2.93 12.46 -11.21
C ASP A 4 -1.44 12.62 -11.59
N PHE A 5 -1.01 11.82 -12.56
CA PHE A 5 0.34 11.90 -13.12
C PHE A 5 0.59 13.21 -13.87
N ASN A 6 -0.43 13.90 -14.37
CA ASN A 6 -0.24 15.14 -15.14
C ASN A 6 0.35 16.23 -14.25
N THR A 7 -0.25 16.46 -13.08
CA THR A 7 0.27 17.43 -12.11
C THR A 7 1.66 17.04 -11.63
N ARG A 8 1.90 15.75 -11.37
CA ARG A 8 3.22 15.27 -10.90
C ARG A 8 4.33 15.47 -11.94
N VAL A 9 4.05 15.19 -13.20
CA VAL A 9 4.98 15.40 -14.33
C VAL A 9 5.30 16.90 -14.46
N GLN A 10 4.31 17.78 -14.35
CA GLN A 10 4.53 19.23 -14.36
C GLN A 10 5.43 19.69 -13.21
N THR A 11 5.17 19.23 -11.99
CA THR A 11 6.00 19.55 -10.81
C THR A 11 7.45 19.12 -10.99
N VAL A 12 7.68 17.90 -11.50
CA VAL A 12 9.05 17.40 -11.73
C VAL A 12 9.73 18.16 -12.87
N HIS A 13 9.00 18.48 -13.95
CA HIS A 13 9.55 19.26 -15.07
C HIS A 13 9.94 20.69 -14.69
N ALA A 14 9.17 21.32 -13.80
CA ALA A 14 9.50 22.66 -13.31
C ALA A 14 10.88 22.71 -12.60
N ALA A 15 11.34 21.58 -12.06
CA ALA A 15 12.66 21.44 -11.44
C ALA A 15 13.78 21.00 -12.42
N THR A 16 13.48 20.77 -13.70
CA THR A 16 14.42 20.16 -14.66
C THR A 16 15.66 20.97 -14.92
N GLU A 17 15.53 22.27 -15.19
CA GLU A 17 16.67 23.10 -15.60
C GLU A 17 17.67 23.28 -14.45
N ASP A 18 17.18 23.48 -13.23
CA ASP A 18 18.02 23.82 -12.08
C ASP A 18 18.53 22.60 -11.31
N LEU A 19 17.75 21.52 -11.21
CA LEU A 19 18.08 20.37 -10.36
C LEU A 19 18.39 19.09 -11.14
N TRP A 20 17.74 18.84 -12.27
CA TRP A 20 17.86 17.53 -12.92
C TRP A 20 18.94 17.49 -14.01
N THR A 21 18.90 18.45 -14.96
CA THR A 21 19.83 18.49 -16.10
C THR A 21 21.30 18.60 -15.68
N PRO A 22 21.70 19.51 -14.75
CA PRO A 22 23.09 19.63 -14.33
C PRO A 22 23.66 18.34 -13.71
N HIS A 23 22.78 17.55 -13.09
CA HIS A 23 23.14 16.31 -12.40
C HIS A 23 22.81 15.04 -13.21
N ARG A 24 22.38 15.18 -14.47
CA ARG A 24 22.01 14.07 -15.36
C ARG A 24 20.96 13.12 -14.73
N VAL A 25 19.97 13.70 -14.07
CA VAL A 25 18.86 12.95 -13.47
C VAL A 25 17.73 12.81 -14.50
N PHE A 26 17.26 11.58 -14.70
CA PHE A 26 16.20 11.25 -15.66
C PHE A 26 14.97 10.69 -14.92
N PRO A 27 13.94 11.51 -14.64
CA PRO A 27 12.77 11.05 -13.92
C PRO A 27 11.91 10.12 -14.78
N SER A 28 11.26 9.14 -14.13
CA SER A 28 10.29 8.24 -14.75
C SER A 28 9.12 7.99 -13.81
N PHE A 29 7.98 7.58 -14.37
CA PHE A 29 6.74 7.38 -13.62
C PHE A 29 6.13 6.02 -13.95
N ILE A 30 5.70 5.29 -12.92
CA ILE A 30 5.07 3.98 -13.07
C ILE A 30 3.66 4.05 -12.48
N GLY A 31 2.65 3.80 -13.32
CA GLY A 31 1.24 3.81 -12.97
C GLY A 31 0.70 2.45 -12.53
N LYS A 32 1.36 1.79 -11.57
CA LYS A 32 0.97 0.45 -11.06
C LYS A 32 0.88 0.44 -9.54
N SER A 33 0.19 -0.54 -8.98
CA SER A 33 0.21 -0.75 -7.52
C SER A 33 1.61 -1.14 -7.06
N PHE A 34 2.05 -0.63 -5.92
CA PHE A 34 3.30 -1.08 -5.29
C PHE A 34 3.19 -2.49 -4.68
N TYR A 35 2.00 -3.09 -4.67
CA TYR A 35 1.78 -4.52 -4.40
C TYR A 35 1.92 -5.39 -5.67
N GLU A 36 2.49 -4.86 -6.75
CA GLU A 36 2.87 -5.57 -7.96
C GLU A 36 4.38 -5.42 -8.25
N PRO A 37 4.98 -6.25 -9.13
CA PRO A 37 6.30 -5.98 -9.69
C PRO A 37 6.32 -4.66 -10.46
N LEU A 38 7.26 -3.78 -10.12
CA LEU A 38 7.44 -2.44 -10.70
C LEU A 38 8.71 -2.36 -11.54
N PHE A 39 9.78 -3.00 -11.08
CA PHE A 39 11.11 -2.90 -11.71
C PHE A 39 11.61 -4.29 -12.12
N PRO A 40 12.56 -4.37 -13.09
CA PRO A 40 13.33 -5.57 -13.31
C PRO A 40 14.07 -6.03 -12.05
N ALA A 41 14.38 -7.32 -11.96
CA ALA A 41 15.14 -7.84 -10.85
C ALA A 41 16.53 -7.18 -10.75
N CYS A 42 16.99 -6.94 -9.52
CA CYS A 42 18.33 -6.39 -9.22
C CYS A 42 18.66 -5.11 -10.01
N SER A 43 17.71 -4.17 -10.07
CA SER A 43 17.84 -2.94 -10.84
C SER A 43 17.74 -1.67 -9.99
N VAL A 44 17.29 -1.78 -8.74
CA VAL A 44 17.07 -0.64 -7.84
C VAL A 44 18.17 -0.57 -6.78
N ASP A 45 18.83 0.58 -6.65
CA ASP A 45 19.86 0.82 -5.62
C ASP A 45 19.29 1.36 -4.30
N LEU A 46 18.17 2.10 -4.37
CA LEU A 46 17.51 2.70 -3.21
C LEU A 46 16.00 2.71 -3.42
N ALA A 47 15.26 2.12 -2.47
CA ALA A 47 13.80 2.17 -2.44
C ALA A 47 13.30 3.08 -1.32
N LEU A 48 12.50 4.09 -1.66
CA LEU A 48 11.91 5.01 -0.69
C LEU A 48 10.39 4.92 -0.73
N SER A 49 9.75 4.78 0.43
CA SER A 49 8.30 4.82 0.57
C SER A 49 7.90 5.56 1.83
N TYR A 50 7.17 6.66 1.68
CA TYR A 50 6.77 7.52 2.79
C TYR A 50 5.25 7.68 2.83
N ILE A 51 4.63 7.31 3.95
CA ILE A 51 3.21 7.54 4.24
C ILE A 51 2.31 6.89 3.16
N THR A 52 2.64 5.66 2.76
CA THR A 52 1.88 4.88 1.75
C THR A 52 1.54 3.47 2.19
N LEU A 53 2.42 2.77 2.92
CA LEU A 53 2.25 1.34 3.22
C LEU A 53 1.11 1.01 4.20
N HIS A 54 0.49 2.01 4.81
CA HIS A 54 -0.73 1.85 5.60
C HIS A 54 -2.01 1.80 4.74
N TRP A 55 -1.91 2.12 3.44
CA TRP A 55 -3.00 1.92 2.48
C TRP A 55 -2.95 0.51 1.91
N MET A 56 -3.90 -0.31 2.33
CA MET A 56 -3.97 -1.71 1.91
C MET A 56 -4.40 -1.86 0.45
N SER A 57 -4.00 -2.98 -0.16
CA SER A 57 -4.34 -3.34 -1.54
C SER A 57 -5.86 -3.51 -1.71
N ASN A 58 -6.52 -4.05 -0.68
CA ASN A 58 -7.96 -4.28 -0.60
C ASN A 58 -8.42 -4.24 0.86
N ALA A 59 -9.68 -3.86 1.09
CA ALA A 59 -10.29 -4.06 2.40
C ALA A 59 -10.49 -5.57 2.68
N PRO A 60 -10.37 -6.02 3.94
CA PRO A 60 -10.63 -7.40 4.33
C PRO A 60 -12.15 -7.63 4.27
N GLY A 61 -12.66 -7.94 3.07
CA GLY A 61 -14.09 -7.78 2.78
C GLY A 61 -14.63 -8.66 1.66
N LYS A 62 -14.04 -9.84 1.43
CA LYS A 62 -14.63 -10.88 0.57
C LYS A 62 -14.84 -12.24 1.27
N GLN A 63 -14.42 -12.41 2.53
CA GLN A 63 -14.36 -13.71 3.19
C GLN A 63 -15.00 -13.80 4.58
N LEU A 64 -15.69 -12.76 5.05
CA LEU A 64 -16.54 -12.86 6.24
C LEU A 64 -17.99 -12.77 5.79
N THR A 65 -18.49 -13.90 5.30
CA THR A 65 -19.92 -14.13 5.16
C THR A 65 -20.48 -14.34 6.55
N ASN A 66 -21.29 -13.41 7.05
CA ASN A 66 -22.23 -13.76 8.12
C ASN A 66 -23.17 -14.82 7.55
N VAL A 67 -22.95 -16.08 7.91
CA VAL A 67 -23.93 -17.12 7.67
C VAL A 67 -25.00 -16.91 8.72
N ASN A 68 -26.12 -16.31 8.33
CA ASN A 68 -27.32 -16.35 9.18
C ASN A 68 -27.73 -17.83 9.34
N GLU A 69 -28.42 -18.17 10.43
CA GLU A 69 -28.88 -19.54 10.75
C GLU A 69 -29.68 -20.20 9.60
N ASP A 70 -30.18 -19.42 8.64
CA ASP A 70 -30.94 -19.84 7.46
C ASP A 70 -30.09 -20.15 6.20
N GLY A 71 -28.76 -20.10 6.27
CA GLY A 71 -27.86 -20.48 5.16
C GLY A 71 -27.83 -19.51 3.96
N LEU A 72 -28.46 -18.34 4.08
CA LEU A 72 -28.45 -17.32 3.03
C LEU A 72 -27.28 -16.35 3.22
N VAL A 73 -26.36 -16.34 2.24
CA VAL A 73 -25.20 -15.44 2.20
C VAL A 73 -25.68 -13.99 2.04
N ALA A 74 -25.81 -13.27 3.14
CA ALA A 74 -25.97 -11.83 3.09
C ALA A 74 -24.64 -11.24 2.60
N LYS A 75 -24.57 -10.88 1.31
CA LYS A 75 -23.52 -9.99 0.80
C LYS A 75 -23.56 -8.74 1.67
N CYS A 76 -22.58 -8.58 2.58
CA CYS A 76 -22.44 -7.39 3.38
C CYS A 76 -22.19 -6.22 2.39
N LYS A 77 -23.27 -5.49 2.07
CA LYS A 77 -23.33 -4.59 0.93
C LYS A 77 -22.74 -3.20 1.22
N ARG A 78 -22.24 -2.96 2.43
CA ARG A 78 -21.51 -1.75 2.82
C ARG A 78 -20.55 -2.13 3.94
N LEU A 79 -19.30 -1.70 3.83
CA LEU A 79 -18.44 -1.56 5.01
C LEU A 79 -19.20 -0.59 5.93
N SER A 80 -19.71 -1.04 7.09
CA SER A 80 -20.20 -0.10 8.09
C SER A 80 -19.01 0.71 8.62
N GLU A 81 -19.25 1.84 9.29
CA GLU A 81 -18.18 2.69 9.86
C GLU A 81 -17.22 1.86 10.74
N GLU A 82 -17.74 0.88 11.47
CA GLU A 82 -17.00 -0.12 12.27
C GLU A 82 -15.97 -0.93 11.47
N TRP A 83 -16.24 -1.19 10.18
CA TRP A 83 -15.30 -1.86 9.28
C TRP A 83 -14.28 -0.91 8.65
N THR A 84 -14.49 0.40 8.76
CA THR A 84 -13.64 1.41 8.10
C THR A 84 -12.66 2.04 9.09
N MET A 85 -12.99 1.98 10.39
CA MET A 85 -12.19 2.52 11.48
C MET A 85 -11.74 1.41 12.44
N CYS A 86 -11.02 0.42 11.93
CA CYS A 86 -10.68 -0.81 12.66
C CYS A 86 -9.81 -0.61 13.92
N GLY A 87 -9.24 0.58 14.13
CA GLY A 87 -8.45 0.94 15.30
C GLY A 87 -9.23 1.66 16.41
N GLU A 88 -10.52 1.92 16.22
CA GLU A 88 -11.32 2.69 17.17
C GLU A 88 -11.83 1.83 18.34
N PRO A 89 -11.98 2.42 19.54
CA PRO A 89 -12.62 1.76 20.67
C PRO A 89 -14.02 1.26 20.30
N GLY A 90 -14.32 0.00 20.63
CA GLY A 90 -15.60 -0.63 20.32
C GLY A 90 -15.64 -1.39 19.00
N THR A 91 -14.56 -1.37 18.20
CA THR A 91 -14.43 -2.25 17.03
C THR A 91 -14.42 -3.72 17.47
N PRO A 92 -15.28 -4.59 16.91
CA PRO A 92 -15.25 -6.01 17.18
C PRO A 92 -13.86 -6.60 16.89
N ARG A 93 -13.40 -7.49 17.77
CA ARG A 93 -12.05 -8.05 17.70
C ARG A 93 -11.79 -8.76 16.37
N GLU A 94 -12.80 -9.45 15.83
CA GLU A 94 -12.71 -10.17 14.57
C GLU A 94 -12.46 -9.22 13.38
N VAL A 95 -13.03 -8.02 13.44
CA VAL A 95 -12.81 -6.96 12.43
C VAL A 95 -11.37 -6.46 12.51
N TYR A 96 -10.89 -6.12 13.71
CA TYR A 96 -9.50 -5.70 13.91
C TYR A 96 -8.51 -6.78 13.43
N GLU A 97 -8.74 -8.04 13.80
CA GLU A 97 -7.86 -9.15 13.41
C GLU A 97 -7.85 -9.37 11.90
N ALA A 98 -8.99 -9.23 11.23
CA ALA A 98 -9.07 -9.33 9.77
C ALA A 98 -8.29 -8.21 9.05
N TRP A 99 -8.38 -6.97 9.55
CA TRP A 99 -7.57 -5.84 9.05
C TRP A 99 -6.08 -6.02 9.32
N ARG A 100 -5.71 -6.45 10.54
CA ARG A 100 -4.32 -6.74 10.89
C ARG A 100 -3.73 -7.82 9.99
N GLU A 101 -4.47 -8.89 9.74
CA GLU A 101 -4.02 -9.98 8.87
C GLU A 101 -3.81 -9.49 7.44
N ALA A 102 -4.78 -8.77 6.86
CA ALA A 102 -4.66 -8.21 5.52
C ALA A 102 -3.47 -7.25 5.40
N ALA A 103 -3.28 -6.35 6.37
CA ALA A 103 -2.14 -5.43 6.41
C ALA A 103 -0.80 -6.17 6.43
N MET A 104 -0.70 -7.24 7.23
CA MET A 104 0.52 -8.05 7.31
C MET A 104 0.80 -8.81 6.02
N GLN A 105 -0.23 -9.35 5.35
CA GLN A 105 -0.09 -10.01 4.05
C GLN A 105 0.41 -9.03 2.98
N ASP A 106 -0.21 -7.85 2.90
CA ASP A 106 0.17 -6.78 1.97
C ASP A 106 1.61 -6.29 2.22
N LEU A 107 1.96 -6.05 3.49
CA LEU A 107 3.31 -5.59 3.84
C LEU A 107 4.37 -6.65 3.50
N SER A 108 4.08 -7.93 3.77
CA SER A 108 4.95 -9.05 3.39
C SER A 108 5.10 -9.14 1.88
N LEU A 109 4.00 -9.00 1.12
CA LEU A 109 4.03 -8.98 -0.34
C LEU A 109 4.88 -7.82 -0.86
N PHE A 110 4.71 -6.62 -0.31
CA PHE A 110 5.52 -5.46 -0.66
C PHE A 110 7.01 -5.75 -0.46
N PHE A 111 7.43 -6.24 0.71
CA PHE A 111 8.84 -6.53 0.98
C PHE A 111 9.39 -7.63 0.07
N MET A 112 8.64 -8.70 -0.18
CA MET A 112 9.05 -9.75 -1.12
C MET A 112 9.26 -9.22 -2.54
N LEU A 113 8.42 -8.28 -2.99
CA LEU A 113 8.56 -7.67 -4.31
C LEU A 113 9.77 -6.73 -4.36
N ARG A 114 9.93 -5.85 -3.36
CA ARG A 114 11.08 -4.93 -3.30
C ARG A 114 12.41 -5.67 -3.18
N ALA A 115 12.47 -6.74 -2.38
CA ALA A 115 13.67 -7.56 -2.24
C ALA A 115 14.14 -8.17 -3.58
N LYS A 116 13.23 -8.50 -4.49
CA LYS A 116 13.58 -9.01 -5.83
C LYS A 116 14.10 -7.92 -6.76
N GLU A 117 13.63 -6.68 -6.58
CA GLU A 117 13.95 -5.54 -7.43
C GLU A 117 15.24 -4.84 -7.00
N LEU A 118 15.55 -4.88 -5.70
CA LEU A 118 16.77 -4.32 -5.13
C LEU A 118 18.01 -5.12 -5.56
N LYS A 119 19.12 -4.41 -5.74
CA LYS A 119 20.46 -5.01 -5.92
C LYS A 119 20.99 -5.56 -4.59
N ASP A 120 22.02 -6.38 -4.67
CA ASP A 120 22.81 -6.74 -3.49
C ASP A 120 23.38 -5.46 -2.84
N GLU A 121 23.34 -5.40 -1.50
CA GLU A 121 23.73 -4.23 -0.68
C GLU A 121 22.90 -2.95 -0.92
N ALA A 122 21.80 -3.01 -1.67
CA ALA A 122 20.89 -1.89 -1.82
C ALA A 122 20.06 -1.66 -0.55
N GLU A 123 19.55 -0.43 -0.40
CA GLU A 123 18.83 -0.02 0.81
C GLU A 123 17.35 0.28 0.54
N GLY A 124 16.52 0.03 1.55
CA GLY A 124 15.12 0.40 1.57
C GLY A 124 14.80 1.24 2.81
N LEU A 125 14.20 2.42 2.62
CA LEU A 125 13.70 3.25 3.70
C LEU A 125 12.19 3.40 3.57
N PHE A 126 11.49 2.91 4.58
CA PHE A 126 10.03 2.83 4.59
C PHE A 126 9.46 3.48 5.85
N LEU A 127 8.63 4.50 5.66
CA LEU A 127 7.90 5.19 6.72
C LEU A 127 6.40 5.02 6.50
N MET A 128 5.69 4.60 7.55
CA MET A 128 4.24 4.44 7.53
C MET A 128 3.63 4.77 8.88
N VAL A 129 2.31 4.98 8.91
CA VAL A 129 1.55 5.10 10.15
C VAL A 129 1.45 3.70 10.77
N GLY A 130 1.83 3.60 12.04
CA GLY A 130 1.64 2.38 12.83
C GLY A 130 0.23 2.32 13.42
N GLY A 131 -0.25 1.11 13.70
CA GLY A 131 -1.45 0.89 14.50
C GLY A 131 -1.09 0.52 15.92
N ASP A 132 -1.95 0.87 16.87
CA ASP A 132 -1.86 0.40 18.25
C ASP A 132 -2.47 -1.01 18.40
N HIS A 133 -2.28 -1.58 19.60
CA HIS A 133 -2.91 -2.84 19.98
C HIS A 133 -4.42 -2.67 20.12
N TRP A 134 -5.17 -3.77 19.95
CA TRP A 134 -6.61 -3.76 20.18
C TRP A 134 -6.92 -3.46 21.66
N ASN A 135 -7.85 -2.53 21.89
CA ASN A 135 -8.25 -2.04 23.22
C ASN A 135 -9.44 -2.81 23.79
#